data_AF-H1SEI0-F1
#
_entry.id   AF-H1SEI0-F1
#
_cell.length_a   1.000
_cell.length_b   1.000
_cell.length_c   1.000
_cell.angle_alpha   90.00
_cell.angle_beta   90.00
_cell.angle_gamma   90.00
#
_symmetry.space_group_name_H-M   'P 1'
#
loop_
_entity.id
_entity.type
_entity.pdbx_description
1 polymer ?
#
loop_
_entity_poly.entity_id
_entity_poly.type
_entity_poly.pdbx_seq_one_letter_code
_entity_poly.pdbx_strand_id
1 'polypeptide(L)' 'MQAAAGIVADSDPEAEWRETEAKARAVIRAAEQVQDGLDSDI' A
#
# COMPACT_ATOMS: atom_id res chain seq x y z
N MET A 1 -2.56 8.36 -4.55
CA MET A 1 -1.36 7.88 -3.84
C MET A 1 -0.57 7.01 -4.81
N GLN A 2 0.75 7.13 -4.79
CA GLN A 2 1.63 6.47 -5.75
C GLN A 2 2.46 5.41 -5.04
N ALA A 3 2.58 4.24 -5.65
CA ALA A 3 3.45 3.16 -5.21
C ALA A 3 4.21 2.61 -6.42
N ALA A 4 5.34 1.94 -6.16
CA ALA A 4 6.18 1.35 -7.20
C ALA A 4 6.88 0.09 -6.69
N ALA A 5 7.22 -0.78 -7.65
CA ALA A 5 8.11 -1.92 -7.48
C ALA A 5 9.41 -1.70 -8.27
N GLY A 6 10.49 -2.30 -7.80
CA GLY A 6 11.77 -2.28 -8.50
C GLY A 6 11.83 -3.44 -9.49
N ILE A 7 12.06 -3.18 -10.77
CA ILE A 7 12.12 -4.23 -11.79
C ILE A 7 13.58 -4.64 -12.04
N VAL A 8 13.83 -5.94 -12.04
CA VAL A 8 15.11 -6.56 -12.39
C VAL A 8 14.93 -7.59 -13.51
N ALA A 9 16.02 -8.18 -14.00
CA ALA A 9 16.02 -9.02 -15.20
C ALA A 9 15.14 -10.29 -15.07
N ASP A 10 14.97 -10.79 -13.85
CA ASP A 10 14.23 -12.00 -13.49
C ASP A 10 12.92 -11.71 -12.75
N SER A 11 12.45 -10.46 -12.74
CA SER A 11 11.17 -10.09 -12.13
C SER A 11 10.00 -10.84 -12.77
N ASP A 12 9.07 -11.28 -11.93
CA ASP A 12 7.75 -11.79 -12.34
C ASP A 12 6.74 -10.63 -12.34
N PRO A 13 6.19 -10.23 -13.50
CA PRO A 13 5.27 -9.10 -13.60
C PRO A 13 4.09 -9.16 -12.63
N GLU A 14 3.56 -10.36 -12.35
CA GLU A 14 2.42 -10.53 -11.46
C GLU A 14 2.83 -10.35 -9.99
N ALA A 15 4.03 -10.80 -9.61
CA ALA A 15 4.57 -10.59 -8.28
C ALA A 15 4.83 -9.09 -8.00
N GLU A 16 5.44 -8.37 -8.94
CA GLU A 16 5.74 -6.95 -8.81
C GLU A 16 4.46 -6.08 -8.77
N TRP A 17 3.44 -6.49 -9.52
CA TRP A 17 2.11 -5.87 -9.44
C TRP A 17 1.51 -6.02 -8.04
N ARG A 18 1.52 -7.24 -7.49
CA ARG A 18 1.04 -7.51 -6.12
C ARG A 18 1.83 -6.74 -5.07
N GLU A 19 3.14 -6.61 -5.23
CA GLU A 19 3.98 -5.80 -4.34
C GLU A 19 3.54 -4.33 -4.36
N THR A 20 3.34 -3.77 -5.55
CA THR A 20 2.89 -2.38 -5.72
C THR A 20 1.50 -2.17 -5.11
N GLU A 21 0.57 -3.08 -5.34
CA GLU A 21 -0.77 -3.03 -4.76
C GLU A 21 -0.74 -3.15 -3.23
N ALA A 22 0.10 -4.04 -2.68
CA ALA A 22 0.26 -4.22 -1.24
C ALA A 22 0.83 -2.97 -0.56
N LYS A 23 1.88 -2.37 -1.16
CA LYS A 23 2.46 -1.09 -0.69
C LYS A 23 1.43 0.02 -0.65
N ALA A 24 0.64 0.15 -1.73
CA ALA A 24 -0.44 1.12 -1.80
C ALA A 24 -1.50 0.86 -0.70
N ARG A 25 -1.97 -0.37 -0.59
CA ARG A 25 -3.01 -0.74 0.38
C ARG A 25 -2.58 -0.44 1.82
N ALA A 26 -1.31 -0.67 2.17
CA ALA A 26 -0.80 -0.42 3.51
C ALA A 26 -0.95 1.05 3.93
N VAL A 27 -0.62 1.99 3.04
CA VAL A 27 -0.73 3.43 3.32
C VAL A 27 -2.20 3.85 3.47
N ILE A 28 -3.11 3.33 2.63
CA ILE A 28 -4.55 3.62 2.76
C ILE A 28 -5.08 3.09 4.09
N ARG A 29 -4.74 1.84 4.44
CA ARG A 29 -5.17 1.21 5.69
C ARG A 29 -4.66 1.96 6.93
N ALA A 30 -3.43 2.47 6.88
CA ALA A 30 -2.90 3.29 7.96
C ALA A 30 -3.68 4.61 8.10
N ALA A 31 -4.03 5.26 6.98
CA ALA A 31 -4.85 6.48 7.01
C ALA A 31 -6.26 6.22 7.56
N GLU A 32 -6.89 5.11 7.17
CA GLU A 32 -8.20 4.69 7.72
C GLU A 32 -8.12 4.48 9.24
N GLN A 33 -7.11 3.76 9.73
CA GLN A 33 -6.93 3.53 11.17
C GLN A 33 -6.74 4.83 11.97
N VAL A 34 -6.01 5.79 11.41
CA VAL A 34 -5.84 7.11 12.05
C VAL A 34 -7.15 7.86 12.10
N GLN A 35 -7.92 7.86 11.00
CA GLN A 35 -9.23 8.51 10.95
C GLN A 35 -10.20 7.90 11.98
N ASP A 36 -10.30 6.58 12.04
CA ASP A 36 -11.17 5.87 12.99
C ASP A 36 -10.79 6.19 14.44
N GLY A 37 -9.49 6.29 14.76
CA GLY A 37 -9.03 6.68 16.09
C GLY A 37 -9.45 8.10 16.46
N LEU A 38 -9.30 9.06 15.54
CA LEU A 38 -9.71 10.44 15.78
C LEU A 38 -11.22 10.59 15.96
N ASP A 39 -12.01 9.86 15.18
CA ASP A 39 -13.48 9.88 15.30
C ASP A 39 -13.96 9.25 16.61
N SER A 40 -13.18 8.34 17.20
CA SER A 40 -13.49 7.73 18.51
C SER A 40 -13.16 8.60 19.72
N ASP A 41 -12.33 9.63 19.54
CA ASP A 41 -11.88 10.56 20.59
C ASP A 41 -12.77 11.83 20.72
N ILE A 42 -13.79 11.99 19.86
CA ILE A 42 -14.74 13.13 19.82
C ILE A 42 -16.10 12.71 20.40
#